data_AF-A0A1P8F629-F1
#
_entry.id   AF-A0A1P8F629-F1
#
_cell.length_a   1.000
_cell.length_b   1.000
_cell.length_c   1.000
_cell.angle_alpha   90.00
_cell.angle_beta   90.00
_cell.angle_gamma   90.00
#
_symmetry.space_group_name_H-M   'P 1'
#
loop_
_entity.id
_entity.type
_entity.pdbx_description
1 polymer ?
#
loop_
_entity_poly.entity_id
_entity_poly.type
_entity_poly.pdbx_seq_one_letter_code
_entity_poly.pdbx_strand_id
1 'polypeptide(L)'
;MAPRKPLSDHAPTHDEKAEAAIIAAIFTEPEWLRELELTPGDFYDDDLRRLYETQLELYVSNNSVTPDTVSRAVAGKVEQWVIDGVLKNANGTDPVEASKLVRELCLRRVTLSLFAKWSNAVLTMGTGEEVMKAVSECSAELLGLGLVKGHRSVIFSNPIKIDTADPTYRFHVETLDGRYKTDVSFTARELDRESDFGRKIRNVLNLNPILPKDFKSLINRLVTTCKIIPAPSQTSEDDFIVFWVREWFERAQVATAKKDLAHGYIVRNGYRYFVQSQLLAHLSNKLKRAISASRLVQVLESYGYQDLNTRVSSKAMRLHGLPESFFEQGAMPPSEEVPDLFTETDNNPTVPPPTTDEFMI
;
A
#
# COMPACT_ATOMS: atom_id res chain seq x y z
N MET A 1 36.54 41.56 -20.90
CA MET A 1 35.42 40.99 -20.13
C MET A 1 34.76 42.13 -19.39
N ALA A 2 33.52 42.47 -19.73
CA ALA A 2 32.77 43.46 -18.97
C ALA A 2 32.45 42.91 -17.58
N PRO A 3 32.53 43.71 -16.50
CA PRO A 3 32.14 43.27 -15.17
C PRO A 3 30.65 42.96 -15.18
N ARG A 4 30.28 41.73 -14.80
CA ARG A 4 28.88 41.36 -14.59
C ARG A 4 28.34 42.24 -13.48
N LYS A 5 27.26 42.98 -13.77
CA LYS A 5 26.46 43.66 -12.74
C LYS A 5 26.14 42.65 -11.63
N PRO A 6 26.29 43.03 -10.35
CA PRO A 6 25.73 42.24 -9.28
C PRO A 6 24.22 42.08 -9.54
N LEU A 7 23.69 40.88 -9.33
CA LEU A 7 22.25 40.62 -9.27
C LEU A 7 21.69 41.34 -8.04
N SER A 8 21.56 42.67 -8.12
CA SER A 8 20.74 43.44 -7.18
C SER A 8 19.36 43.59 -7.81
N ASP A 9 18.43 42.77 -7.34
CA ASP A 9 17.06 43.13 -6.99
C ASP A 9 16.46 41.86 -6.39
N HIS A 10 16.10 41.92 -5.09
CA HIS A 10 15.48 40.79 -4.40
C HIS A 10 14.19 40.42 -5.14
N ALA A 11 14.21 39.33 -5.91
CA ALA A 11 12.99 38.79 -6.49
C ALA A 11 11.99 38.59 -5.33
N PRO A 12 10.77 39.13 -5.41
CA PRO A 12 9.81 39.03 -4.33
C PRO A 12 9.58 37.55 -4.03
N THR A 13 9.65 37.20 -2.75
CA THR A 13 9.42 35.84 -2.25
C THR A 13 7.96 35.59 -1.89
N HIS A 14 7.14 36.64 -1.86
CA HIS A 14 5.70 36.62 -1.60
C HIS A 14 5.02 37.87 -2.20
N ASP A 15 3.69 37.82 -2.31
CA ASP A 15 2.87 38.94 -2.76
C ASP A 15 1.65 39.04 -1.84
N GLU A 16 1.73 39.94 -0.87
CA GLU A 16 0.69 40.16 0.15
C GLU A 16 -0.66 40.54 -0.46
N LYS A 17 -0.67 41.24 -1.61
CA LYS A 17 -1.91 41.62 -2.29
C LYS A 17 -2.58 40.42 -2.93
N ALA A 18 -1.80 39.54 -3.55
CA ALA A 18 -2.31 38.30 -4.12
C ALA A 18 -2.84 37.36 -3.01
N GLU A 19 -2.10 37.23 -1.91
CA GLU A 19 -2.55 36.45 -0.74
C GLU A 19 -3.86 37.03 -0.16
N ALA A 20 -3.93 38.35 0.06
CA ALA A 20 -5.15 39.00 0.57
C ALA A 20 -6.33 38.89 -0.40
N ALA A 21 -6.10 39.00 -1.71
CA ALA A 21 -7.15 38.84 -2.73
C ALA A 21 -7.80 37.45 -2.68
N ILE A 22 -7.02 36.39 -2.45
CA ILE A 22 -7.53 35.03 -2.28
C ILE A 22 -8.43 34.93 -1.05
N ILE A 23 -7.97 35.42 0.12
CA ILE A 23 -8.76 35.39 1.35
C ILE A 23 -10.07 36.16 1.17
N ALA A 24 -10.02 37.31 0.51
CA ALA A 24 -11.18 38.14 0.22
C ALA A 24 -12.17 37.47 -0.76
N ALA A 25 -11.67 36.81 -1.80
CA ALA A 25 -12.51 36.06 -2.73
C ALA A 25 -13.27 34.93 -2.02
N ILE A 26 -12.61 34.22 -1.09
CA ILE A 26 -13.23 33.14 -0.29
C ILE A 26 -14.32 33.67 0.64
N PHE A 27 -14.19 34.88 1.19
CA PHE A 27 -15.27 35.52 1.95
C PHE A 27 -16.51 35.81 1.11
N THR A 28 -16.33 36.03 -0.20
CA THR A 28 -17.43 36.32 -1.12
C THR A 28 -18.06 35.03 -1.66
N GLU A 29 -17.21 34.08 -2.05
CA GLU A 29 -17.59 32.81 -2.64
C GLU A 29 -16.75 31.68 -2.01
N PRO A 30 -17.26 31.00 -0.97
CA PRO A 30 -16.51 29.97 -0.25
C PRO A 30 -16.10 28.77 -1.12
N GLU A 31 -16.75 28.56 -2.27
CA GLU A 31 -16.41 27.48 -3.21
C GLU A 31 -15.00 27.59 -3.80
N TRP A 32 -14.40 28.79 -3.78
CA TRP A 32 -12.99 28.99 -4.15
C TRP A 32 -12.02 28.14 -3.32
N LEU A 33 -12.39 27.72 -2.09
CA LEU A 33 -11.60 26.78 -1.30
C LEU A 33 -11.40 25.42 -1.98
N ARG A 34 -12.32 25.00 -2.86
CA ARG A 34 -12.17 23.77 -3.67
C ARG A 34 -11.40 24.03 -4.96
N GLU A 35 -11.57 25.22 -5.55
CA GLU A 35 -11.08 25.51 -6.90
C GLU A 35 -9.64 26.01 -6.96
N LEU A 36 -9.16 26.71 -5.93
CA LEU A 36 -7.86 27.40 -5.99
C LEU A 36 -6.64 26.47 -5.80
N GLU A 37 -6.82 25.19 -5.49
CA GLU A 37 -5.74 24.21 -5.26
C GLU A 37 -4.57 24.75 -4.41
N LEU A 38 -4.90 25.47 -3.33
CA LEU A 38 -3.93 25.99 -2.36
C LEU A 38 -3.98 25.20 -1.05
N THR A 39 -2.89 25.28 -0.31
CA THR A 39 -2.74 24.77 1.05
C THR A 39 -2.29 25.91 1.96
N PRO A 40 -2.48 25.79 3.29
CA PRO A 40 -1.96 26.80 4.23
C PRO A 40 -0.45 27.09 4.05
N GLY A 41 0.34 26.08 3.69
CA GLY A 41 1.78 26.25 3.46
C GLY A 41 2.14 27.15 2.28
N ASP A 42 1.19 27.47 1.41
CA ASP A 42 1.43 28.32 0.24
C ASP A 42 1.46 29.82 0.59
N PHE A 43 0.88 30.21 1.72
CA PHE A 43 0.87 31.59 2.21
C PHE A 43 2.17 31.91 2.95
N TYR A 44 2.78 33.04 2.62
CA TYR A 44 3.95 33.54 3.34
C TYR A 44 3.55 34.29 4.59
N ASP A 45 2.51 35.11 4.50
CA ASP A 45 2.04 35.90 5.62
C ASP A 45 1.32 35.00 6.63
N ASP A 46 1.80 35.01 7.87
CA ASP A 46 1.29 34.13 8.92
C ASP A 46 -0.17 34.45 9.28
N ASP A 47 -0.58 35.72 9.20
CA ASP A 47 -1.96 36.11 9.51
C ASP A 47 -2.90 35.73 8.37
N LEU A 48 -2.50 35.93 7.11
CA LEU A 48 -3.26 35.47 5.94
C LEU A 48 -3.35 33.94 5.90
N ARG A 49 -2.27 33.23 6.25
CA ARG A 49 -2.27 31.77 6.42
C ARG A 49 -3.31 31.33 7.45
N ARG A 50 -3.33 31.95 8.63
CA ARG A 50 -4.29 31.63 9.71
C ARG A 50 -5.72 31.90 9.29
N LEU A 51 -5.96 32.96 8.53
CA LEU A 51 -7.27 33.26 7.95
C LEU A 51 -7.68 32.16 6.96
N TYR A 52 -6.79 31.73 6.07
CA TYR A 52 -7.04 30.65 5.12
C TYR A 52 -7.34 29.31 5.83
N GLU A 53 -6.52 28.94 6.82
CA GLU A 53 -6.73 27.74 7.65
C GLU A 53 -8.11 27.75 8.30
N THR A 54 -8.51 28.89 8.85
CA THR A 54 -9.80 29.04 9.53
C THR A 54 -10.97 28.98 8.54
N GLN A 55 -10.85 29.61 7.37
CA GLN A 55 -11.84 29.52 6.30
C GLN A 55 -12.01 28.06 5.84
N LEU A 56 -10.90 27.33 5.69
CA LEU A 56 -10.90 25.91 5.33
C LEU A 56 -11.54 25.04 6.41
N GLU A 57 -11.20 25.22 7.68
CA GLU A 57 -11.78 24.49 8.82
C GLU A 57 -13.30 24.70 8.92
N LEU A 58 -13.76 25.94 8.79
CA LEU A 58 -15.18 26.28 8.80
C LEU A 58 -15.91 25.63 7.62
N TYR A 59 -15.33 25.70 6.42
CA TYR A 59 -15.90 25.10 5.22
C TYR A 59 -16.03 23.57 5.32
N VAL A 60 -14.97 22.88 5.75
CA VAL A 60 -14.97 21.41 5.94
C VAL A 60 -15.98 21.00 7.02
N SER A 61 -16.16 21.83 8.04
CA SER A 61 -17.14 21.61 9.11
C SER A 61 -18.57 21.99 8.72
N ASN A 62 -18.84 22.35 7.46
CA ASN A 62 -20.12 22.86 6.96
C ASN A 62 -20.65 24.09 7.72
N ASN A 63 -19.75 24.91 8.26
CA ASN A 63 -20.09 26.20 8.86
C ASN A 63 -20.02 27.32 7.80
N SER A 64 -20.72 28.42 8.06
CA SER A 64 -20.68 29.58 7.19
C SER A 64 -19.30 30.25 7.23
N VAL A 65 -18.73 30.51 6.05
CA VAL A 65 -17.44 31.19 5.87
C VAL A 65 -17.72 32.66 5.57
N THR A 66 -17.93 33.45 6.62
CA THR A 66 -18.23 34.88 6.55
C THR A 66 -17.18 35.65 7.36
N PRO A 67 -17.00 36.96 7.12
CA PRO A 67 -16.10 37.77 7.94
C PRO A 67 -16.36 37.66 9.44
N ASP A 68 -17.63 37.64 9.86
CA ASP A 68 -18.01 37.57 11.28
C ASP A 68 -17.74 36.20 11.91
N THR A 69 -17.92 35.11 11.16
CA THR A 69 -17.62 33.75 11.66
C THR A 69 -16.13 33.50 11.73
N VAL A 70 -15.37 33.95 10.72
CA VAL A 70 -13.91 33.86 10.72
C VAL A 70 -13.32 34.73 11.82
N SER A 71 -13.73 36.00 11.97
CA SER A 71 -13.23 36.91 13.01
C SER A 71 -13.41 36.34 14.42
N ARG A 72 -14.54 35.66 14.68
CA ARG A 72 -14.77 34.96 15.96
C ARG A 72 -13.86 33.74 16.13
N ALA A 73 -13.61 32.99 15.07
CA ALA A 73 -12.78 31.80 15.10
C ALA A 73 -11.28 32.11 15.23
N VAL A 74 -10.81 33.25 14.69
CA VAL A 74 -9.42 33.73 14.85
C VAL A 74 -9.21 34.70 16.00
N ALA A 75 -10.22 34.89 16.87
CA ALA A 75 -10.14 35.82 17.99
C ALA A 75 -8.90 35.54 18.87
N GLY A 76 -8.05 36.56 19.04
CA GLY A 76 -6.80 36.45 19.80
C GLY A 76 -5.62 35.85 19.02
N LYS A 77 -5.80 35.47 17.75
CA LYS A 77 -4.74 34.95 16.86
C LYS A 77 -4.43 35.85 15.67
N VAL A 78 -5.42 36.61 15.19
CA VAL A 78 -5.28 37.60 14.11
C VAL A 78 -5.95 38.89 14.56
N GLU A 79 -5.29 40.03 14.33
CA GLU A 79 -5.84 41.33 14.70
C GLU A 79 -6.95 41.78 13.72
N GLN A 80 -8.01 42.43 14.23
CA GLN A 80 -9.18 42.77 13.43
C GLN A 80 -8.85 43.66 12.22
N TRP A 81 -7.85 44.53 12.33
CA TRP A 81 -7.45 45.42 11.23
C TRP A 81 -6.89 44.65 10.02
N VAL A 82 -6.35 43.43 10.22
CA VAL A 82 -5.88 42.56 9.13
C VAL A 82 -7.08 42.09 8.31
N ILE A 83 -8.15 41.66 8.98
CA ILE A 83 -9.40 41.23 8.35
C ILE A 83 -10.03 42.39 7.59
N ASP A 84 -10.09 43.57 8.20
CA ASP A 84 -10.60 44.78 7.56
C ASP A 84 -9.74 45.19 6.36
N GLY A 85 -8.42 45.00 6.43
CA GLY A 85 -7.47 45.25 5.35
C GLY A 85 -7.68 44.31 4.15
N VAL A 86 -7.86 43.01 4.41
CA VAL A 86 -8.19 42.00 3.39
C VAL A 86 -9.48 42.36 2.67
N LEU A 87 -10.53 42.72 3.41
CA LEU A 87 -11.83 43.08 2.81
C LEU A 87 -11.77 44.36 1.97
N LYS A 88 -10.93 45.33 2.36
CA LYS A 88 -10.71 46.56 1.57
C LYS A 88 -9.95 46.29 0.27
N ASN A 89 -9.06 45.30 0.27
CA ASN A 89 -8.24 44.92 -0.88
C ASN A 89 -8.88 43.85 -1.78
N ALA A 90 -10.14 43.47 -1.51
CA ALA A 90 -10.89 42.45 -2.24
C ALA A 90 -11.09 42.74 -3.74
N ASN A 91 -10.93 44.00 -4.17
CA ASN A 91 -11.32 44.44 -5.50
C ASN A 91 -10.13 44.52 -6.45
N GLY A 92 -10.18 43.73 -7.52
CA GLY A 92 -9.39 43.98 -8.75
C GLY A 92 -8.38 42.91 -9.15
N THR A 93 -8.26 41.80 -8.41
CA THR A 93 -7.38 40.67 -8.79
C THR A 93 -8.22 39.40 -8.97
N ASP A 94 -8.06 38.74 -10.12
CA ASP A 94 -8.70 37.45 -10.37
C ASP A 94 -8.15 36.41 -9.36
N PRO A 95 -9.01 35.77 -8.53
CA PRO A 95 -8.55 34.81 -7.54
C PRO A 95 -7.78 33.63 -8.14
N VAL A 96 -8.07 33.26 -9.41
CA VAL A 96 -7.35 32.19 -10.11
C VAL A 96 -5.94 32.63 -10.54
N GLU A 97 -5.76 33.89 -10.93
CA GLU A 97 -4.43 34.44 -11.23
C GLU A 97 -3.62 34.66 -9.94
N ALA A 98 -4.27 35.16 -8.89
CA ALA A 98 -3.68 35.33 -7.57
C ALA A 98 -3.19 33.99 -6.99
N SER A 99 -3.99 32.93 -7.09
CA SER A 99 -3.60 31.60 -6.58
C SER A 99 -2.39 31.02 -7.32
N LYS A 100 -2.32 31.19 -8.65
CA LYS A 100 -1.15 30.79 -9.44
C LYS A 100 0.10 31.55 -8.99
N LEU A 101 -0.02 32.85 -8.75
CA LEU A 101 1.10 33.68 -8.31
C LEU A 101 1.58 33.30 -6.90
N VAL A 102 0.66 33.17 -5.93
CA VAL A 102 0.98 32.75 -4.56
C VAL A 102 1.63 31.38 -4.56
N ARG A 103 1.11 30.45 -5.35
CA ARG A 103 1.72 29.14 -5.54
C ARG A 103 3.13 29.31 -6.10
N GLU A 104 3.32 29.98 -7.24
CA GLU A 104 4.65 30.22 -7.83
C GLU A 104 5.67 30.78 -6.81
N LEU A 105 5.26 31.75 -6.00
CA LEU A 105 6.11 32.36 -4.99
C LEU A 105 6.43 31.39 -3.83
N CYS A 106 5.47 30.57 -3.39
CA CYS A 106 5.72 29.45 -2.48
C CYS A 106 6.78 28.50 -3.04
N LEU A 107 6.67 28.13 -4.31
CA LEU A 107 7.63 27.23 -4.98
C LEU A 107 9.04 27.81 -4.96
N ARG A 108 9.16 29.12 -5.24
CA ARG A 108 10.45 29.82 -5.17
C ARG A 108 11.02 29.80 -3.75
N ARG A 109 10.20 30.08 -2.72
CA ARG A 109 10.63 30.06 -1.31
C ARG A 109 11.13 28.69 -0.89
N VAL A 110 10.38 27.64 -1.20
CA VAL A 110 10.76 26.28 -0.82
C VAL A 110 12.01 25.88 -1.59
N THR A 111 12.09 26.14 -2.88
CA THR A 111 13.30 25.86 -3.68
C THR A 111 14.53 26.55 -3.08
N LEU A 112 14.43 27.83 -2.70
CA LEU A 112 15.52 28.56 -2.05
C LEU A 112 15.89 27.96 -0.68
N SER A 113 14.90 27.63 0.15
CA SER A 113 15.11 26.96 1.44
C SER A 113 15.83 25.63 1.27
N LEU A 114 15.48 24.85 0.25
CA LEU A 114 16.09 23.56 -0.07
C LEU A 114 17.52 23.70 -0.57
N PHE A 115 17.79 24.67 -1.46
CA PHE A 115 19.16 24.97 -1.87
C PHE A 115 20.03 25.41 -0.69
N ALA A 116 19.48 26.17 0.25
CA ALA A 116 20.17 26.55 1.47
C ALA A 116 20.43 25.33 2.37
N LYS A 117 19.43 24.47 2.60
CA LYS A 117 19.58 23.20 3.34
C LYS A 117 20.63 22.29 2.70
N TRP A 118 20.60 22.13 1.38
CA TRP A 118 21.56 21.31 0.64
C TRP A 118 22.98 21.90 0.69
N SER A 119 23.12 23.20 0.47
CA SER A 119 24.42 23.88 0.58
C SER A 119 24.99 23.74 1.99
N ASN A 120 24.15 23.90 3.02
CA ASN A 120 24.57 23.73 4.40
C ASN A 120 24.96 22.28 4.70
N ALA A 121 24.20 21.29 4.23
CA ALA A 121 24.54 19.88 4.40
C ALA A 121 25.87 19.53 3.71
N VAL A 122 26.11 20.01 2.49
CA VAL A 122 27.38 19.81 1.77
C VAL A 122 28.56 20.48 2.48
N LEU A 123 28.34 21.63 3.12
CA LEU A 123 29.38 22.37 3.84
C LEU A 123 29.65 21.81 5.25
N THR A 124 28.71 21.11 5.86
CA THR A 124 28.79 20.67 7.27
C THR A 124 28.89 19.16 7.46
N MET A 125 28.47 18.34 6.47
CA MET A 125 28.43 16.88 6.60
C MET A 125 29.55 16.23 5.78
N GLY A 126 30.43 15.50 6.48
CA GLY A 126 31.67 14.94 5.93
C GLY A 126 31.52 13.62 5.16
N THR A 127 30.32 13.05 5.09
CA THR A 127 30.07 11.76 4.40
C THR A 127 28.91 11.83 3.40
N GLY A 128 29.05 11.13 2.28
CA GLY A 128 28.07 11.17 1.19
C GLY A 128 26.68 10.62 1.55
N GLU A 129 26.56 9.82 2.60
CA GLU A 129 25.29 9.21 3.03
C GLU A 129 24.35 10.23 3.70
N GLU A 130 24.89 11.15 4.49
CA GLU A 130 24.14 12.24 5.13
C GLU A 130 23.67 13.28 4.09
N VAL A 131 24.51 13.54 3.09
CA VAL A 131 24.15 14.36 1.92
C VAL A 131 23.00 13.72 1.14
N MET A 132 23.05 12.40 0.90
CA MET A 132 21.99 11.68 0.18
C MET A 132 20.68 11.65 0.97
N LYS A 133 20.73 11.53 2.30
CA LYS A 133 19.54 11.64 3.16
C LYS A 133 18.91 13.03 3.10
N ALA A 134 19.72 14.09 3.22
CA ALA A 134 19.25 15.46 3.08
C ALA A 134 18.64 15.71 1.69
N VAL A 135 19.23 15.16 0.62
CA VAL A 135 18.70 15.24 -0.75
C VAL A 135 17.36 14.51 -0.87
N SER A 136 17.21 13.35 -0.23
CA SER A 136 15.96 12.59 -0.22
C SER A 136 14.84 13.32 0.51
N GLU A 137 15.13 13.89 1.68
CA GLU A 137 14.18 14.69 2.46
C GLU A 137 13.79 15.97 1.71
N CYS A 138 14.76 16.64 1.08
CA CYS A 138 14.51 17.80 0.24
C CYS A 138 13.65 17.48 -0.99
N SER A 139 13.87 16.31 -1.59
CA SER A 139 13.05 15.83 -2.72
C SER A 139 11.61 15.56 -2.27
N ALA A 140 11.42 14.97 -1.09
CA ALA A 140 10.09 14.74 -0.52
C ALA A 140 9.34 16.05 -0.24
N GLU A 141 10.02 17.09 0.24
CA GLU A 141 9.43 18.43 0.48
C GLU A 141 8.98 19.11 -0.83
N LEU A 142 9.77 19.01 -1.91
CA LEU A 142 9.34 19.47 -3.26
C LEU A 142 8.12 18.72 -3.79
N LEU A 143 8.04 17.42 -3.50
CA LEU A 143 6.96 16.56 -3.96
C LEU A 143 5.67 16.75 -3.15
N GLY A 144 5.80 17.07 -1.86
CA GLY A 144 4.69 17.36 -0.94
C GLY A 144 3.94 18.67 -1.25
N LEU A 145 4.58 19.61 -1.96
CA LEU A 145 3.99 20.90 -2.38
C LEU A 145 3.11 20.82 -3.64
N GLY A 146 2.82 19.61 -4.13
CA GLY A 146 1.97 19.43 -5.32
C GLY A 146 2.54 20.04 -6.61
N LEU A 147 3.85 20.30 -6.66
CA LEU A 147 4.60 20.79 -7.82
C LEU A 147 4.65 19.81 -8.98
N VAL A 148 4.80 18.55 -8.63
CA VAL A 148 4.51 17.44 -9.52
C VAL A 148 3.05 17.09 -9.24
N LYS A 149 2.32 16.60 -10.23
CA LYS A 149 0.99 15.99 -10.07
C LYS A 149 1.07 14.79 -9.10
N GLY A 150 1.37 15.04 -7.82
CA GLY A 150 1.97 14.14 -6.84
C GLY A 150 0.98 13.10 -6.33
N HIS A 151 -0.32 13.37 -6.47
CA HIS A 151 -1.36 12.35 -6.27
C HIS A 151 -1.31 11.21 -7.30
N ARG A 152 -0.50 11.33 -8.36
CA ARG A 152 -0.39 10.35 -9.44
C ARG A 152 0.96 9.65 -9.50
N SER A 153 1.93 10.09 -8.71
CA SER A 153 3.27 9.53 -8.73
C SER A 153 3.42 8.55 -7.56
N VAL A 154 3.90 7.36 -7.88
CA VAL A 154 4.05 6.25 -6.94
C VAL A 154 5.50 5.76 -6.91
N ILE A 155 5.98 5.45 -5.71
CA ILE A 155 7.25 4.81 -5.44
C ILE A 155 7.00 3.31 -5.38
N PHE A 156 7.85 2.54 -6.05
CA PHE A 156 7.92 1.09 -5.92
C PHE A 156 9.13 0.74 -5.08
N SER A 157 8.91 0.03 -3.98
CA SER A 157 9.94 -0.43 -3.06
C SER A 157 9.73 -1.90 -2.72
N ASN A 158 10.72 -2.51 -2.06
CA ASN A 158 10.71 -3.93 -1.69
C ASN A 158 10.28 -4.87 -2.84
N PRO A 159 10.91 -4.77 -4.02
CA PRO A 159 10.58 -5.65 -5.14
C PRO A 159 10.90 -7.10 -4.75
N ILE A 160 9.90 -7.96 -4.82
CA ILE A 160 10.01 -9.39 -4.53
C ILE A 160 9.55 -10.14 -5.77
N LYS A 161 10.39 -11.03 -6.29
CA LYS A 161 9.99 -12.01 -7.30
C LYS A 161 9.74 -13.34 -6.61
N ILE A 162 8.54 -13.86 -6.77
CA ILE A 162 8.19 -15.22 -6.38
C ILE A 162 8.43 -16.09 -7.61
N ASP A 163 9.45 -16.92 -7.56
CA ASP A 163 9.94 -17.68 -8.71
C ASP A 163 9.11 -18.96 -8.89
N THR A 164 8.08 -18.87 -9.73
CA THR A 164 7.11 -19.93 -10.05
C THR A 164 7.04 -20.15 -11.56
N ALA A 165 6.37 -21.22 -12.02
CA ALA A 165 6.20 -21.49 -13.46
C ALA A 165 5.59 -20.29 -14.21
N ASP A 166 4.65 -19.59 -13.57
CA ASP A 166 4.22 -18.23 -13.92
C ASP A 166 4.66 -17.26 -12.82
N PRO A 167 5.78 -16.53 -12.97
CA PRO A 167 6.36 -15.73 -11.90
C PRO A 167 5.44 -14.58 -11.49
N THR A 168 5.33 -14.36 -10.18
CA THR A 168 4.59 -13.25 -9.60
C THR A 168 5.56 -12.28 -8.94
N TYR A 169 5.36 -10.99 -9.22
CA TYR A 169 6.18 -9.90 -8.72
C TYR A 169 5.38 -9.08 -7.74
N ARG A 170 5.90 -8.87 -6.54
CA ARG A 170 5.25 -8.06 -5.50
C ARG A 170 6.08 -6.82 -5.27
N PHE A 171 5.43 -5.67 -5.24
CA PHE A 171 6.04 -4.40 -4.93
C PHE A 171 5.27 -3.75 -3.81
N HIS A 172 5.98 -3.17 -2.86
CA HIS A 172 5.38 -2.18 -1.98
C HIS A 172 5.22 -0.89 -2.77
N VAL A 173 3.98 -0.42 -2.90
CA VAL A 173 3.65 0.78 -3.65
C VAL A 173 3.17 1.84 -2.68
N GLU A 174 3.84 2.98 -2.72
CA GLU A 174 3.56 4.12 -1.86
C GLU A 174 3.43 5.40 -2.70
N THR A 175 2.48 6.27 -2.39
CA THR A 175 2.44 7.61 -2.97
C THR A 175 3.58 8.47 -2.42
N LEU A 176 4.10 9.43 -3.20
CA LEU A 176 5.23 10.26 -2.75
C LEU A 176 4.96 11.04 -1.47
N ASP A 177 3.70 11.35 -1.18
CA ASP A 177 3.22 12.00 0.05
C ASP A 177 2.96 11.04 1.21
N GLY A 178 3.20 9.73 1.01
CA GLY A 178 3.00 8.68 2.00
C GLY A 178 1.55 8.39 2.40
N ARG A 179 0.56 9.05 1.80
CA ARG A 179 -0.86 8.90 2.16
C ARG A 179 -1.41 7.52 1.84
N TYR A 180 -0.96 6.90 0.76
CA TYR A 180 -1.37 5.56 0.37
C TYR A 180 -0.16 4.65 0.31
N LYS A 181 -0.22 3.53 1.02
CA LYS A 181 0.82 2.48 1.04
C LYS A 181 0.17 1.12 1.00
N THR A 182 0.58 0.27 0.07
CA THR A 182 0.08 -1.10 -0.02
C THR A 182 1.00 -1.99 -0.84
N ASP A 183 0.96 -3.29 -0.58
CA ASP A 183 1.61 -4.26 -1.44
C ASP A 183 0.73 -4.58 -2.65
N VAL A 184 1.33 -4.56 -3.83
CA VAL A 184 0.67 -4.88 -5.10
C VAL A 184 1.43 -6.01 -5.80
N SER A 185 0.71 -7.07 -6.14
CA SER A 185 1.25 -8.21 -6.88
C SER A 185 0.91 -8.10 -8.37
N PHE A 186 1.85 -8.41 -9.25
CA PHE A 186 1.74 -8.43 -10.70
C PHE A 186 2.20 -9.77 -11.26
N THR A 187 1.55 -10.25 -12.31
CA THR A 187 2.10 -11.32 -13.15
C THR A 187 3.09 -10.75 -14.16
N ALA A 188 3.94 -11.59 -14.77
CA ALA A 188 4.83 -11.17 -15.86
C ALA A 188 4.07 -10.43 -16.98
N ARG A 189 2.91 -10.97 -17.40
CA ARG A 189 2.05 -10.36 -18.42
C ARG A 189 1.51 -8.98 -18.04
N GLU A 190 1.17 -8.79 -16.75
CA GLU A 190 0.69 -7.49 -16.26
C GLU A 190 1.81 -6.46 -16.15
N LEU A 191 3.06 -6.88 -15.96
CA LEU A 191 4.23 -5.99 -15.98
C LEU A 191 4.63 -5.58 -17.40
N ASP A 192 4.52 -6.49 -18.37
CA ASP A 192 4.91 -6.22 -19.75
C ASP A 192 3.99 -5.24 -20.48
N ARG A 193 2.76 -5.05 -19.97
CA ARG A 193 1.72 -4.22 -20.59
C ARG A 193 1.42 -3.00 -19.74
N GLU A 194 1.81 -1.84 -20.26
CA GLU A 194 1.63 -0.54 -19.61
C GLU A 194 0.17 -0.28 -19.17
N SER A 195 -0.79 -0.63 -20.01
CA SER A 195 -2.22 -0.46 -19.72
C SER A 195 -2.73 -1.35 -18.59
N ASP A 196 -2.25 -2.60 -18.51
CA ASP A 196 -2.61 -3.55 -17.45
C ASP A 196 -1.99 -3.13 -16.13
N PHE A 197 -0.72 -2.73 -16.16
CA PHE A 197 0.00 -2.19 -15.02
C PHE A 197 -0.69 -0.96 -14.43
N GLY A 198 -0.92 0.06 -15.27
CA GLY A 198 -1.54 1.32 -14.84
C GLY A 198 -2.96 1.13 -14.30
N ARG A 199 -3.75 0.27 -14.94
CA ARG A 199 -5.11 -0.08 -14.46
C ARG A 199 -5.08 -0.75 -13.10
N LYS A 200 -4.11 -1.63 -12.84
CA LYS A 200 -4.00 -2.33 -11.56
C LYS A 200 -3.64 -1.38 -10.42
N ILE A 201 -2.66 -0.51 -10.65
CA ILE A 201 -2.31 0.55 -9.69
C ILE A 201 -3.50 1.47 -9.42
N ARG A 202 -4.24 1.85 -10.48
CA ARG A 202 -5.44 2.65 -10.33
C ARG A 202 -6.50 2.00 -9.45
N ASN A 203 -6.77 0.73 -9.66
CA ASN A 203 -7.80 0.03 -8.90
C ASN A 203 -7.40 -0.15 -7.44
N VAL A 204 -6.11 -0.36 -7.16
CA VAL A 204 -5.63 -0.63 -5.80
C VAL A 204 -5.48 0.65 -4.99
N LEU A 205 -4.94 1.71 -5.58
CA LEU A 205 -4.67 2.98 -4.88
C LEU A 205 -5.75 4.05 -5.10
N ASN A 206 -6.79 3.74 -5.90
CA ASN A 206 -7.84 4.68 -6.32
C ASN A 206 -7.29 5.99 -6.91
N LEU A 207 -6.15 5.93 -7.61
CA LEU A 207 -5.48 7.09 -8.22
C LEU A 207 -5.15 6.82 -9.68
N ASN A 208 -5.07 7.84 -10.53
CA ASN A 208 -4.65 7.69 -11.92
C ASN A 208 -3.13 7.85 -12.03
N PRO A 209 -2.32 6.77 -12.07
CA PRO A 209 -0.87 6.93 -12.02
C PRO A 209 -0.34 7.60 -13.30
N ILE A 210 0.67 8.46 -13.15
CA ILE A 210 1.49 8.90 -14.29
C ILE A 210 2.59 7.89 -14.48
N LEU A 211 2.53 7.16 -15.59
CA LEU A 211 3.57 6.20 -15.95
C LEU A 211 4.74 6.92 -16.60
N PRO A 212 5.99 6.47 -16.38
CA PRO A 212 7.15 7.07 -17.02
C PRO A 212 7.11 6.84 -18.53
N LYS A 213 7.65 7.79 -19.30
CA LYS A 213 7.76 7.67 -20.77
C LYS A 213 8.54 6.43 -21.22
N ASP A 214 9.51 5.99 -20.42
CA ASP A 214 10.26 4.75 -20.66
C ASP A 214 9.83 3.64 -19.69
N PHE A 215 8.62 3.15 -19.91
CA PHE A 215 8.00 2.11 -19.10
C PHE A 215 8.84 0.82 -19.09
N LYS A 216 9.41 0.41 -20.23
CA LYS A 216 10.22 -0.81 -20.34
C LYS A 216 11.46 -0.76 -19.45
N SER A 217 12.17 0.38 -19.43
CA SER A 217 13.33 0.55 -18.55
C SER A 217 12.96 0.53 -17.07
N LEU A 218 11.81 1.10 -16.69
CA LEU A 218 11.30 0.99 -15.32
C LEU A 218 11.08 -0.48 -14.93
N ILE A 219 10.34 -1.24 -15.75
CA ILE A 219 10.02 -2.64 -15.47
C ILE A 219 11.29 -3.48 -15.40
N ASN A 220 12.22 -3.31 -16.34
CA ASN A 220 13.50 -4.00 -16.30
C ASN A 220 14.26 -3.72 -15.00
N ARG A 221 14.31 -2.45 -14.56
CA ARG A 221 14.93 -2.08 -13.28
C ARG A 221 14.23 -2.71 -12.08
N LEU A 222 12.89 -2.74 -12.06
CA LEU A 222 12.12 -3.35 -10.97
C LEU A 222 12.32 -4.86 -10.91
N VAL A 223 12.34 -5.53 -12.06
CA VAL A 223 12.55 -6.97 -12.17
C VAL A 223 13.98 -7.36 -11.78
N THR A 224 15.00 -6.61 -12.20
CA THR A 224 16.41 -6.90 -11.87
C THR A 224 16.75 -6.64 -10.40
N THR A 225 16.03 -5.73 -9.74
CA THR A 225 16.22 -5.42 -8.32
C THR A 225 15.40 -6.32 -7.39
N CYS A 226 14.56 -7.21 -7.93
CA CYS A 226 13.75 -8.10 -7.13
C CYS A 226 14.61 -9.02 -6.25
N LYS A 227 14.29 -9.07 -4.96
CA LYS A 227 14.69 -10.19 -4.11
C LYS A 227 13.93 -11.42 -4.60
N ILE A 228 14.67 -12.40 -5.11
CA ILE A 228 14.09 -13.67 -5.52
C ILE A 228 13.80 -14.45 -4.25
N ILE A 229 12.52 -14.65 -3.97
CA ILE A 229 12.08 -15.67 -3.05
C ILE A 229 11.87 -16.89 -3.92
N PRO A 230 12.76 -17.91 -3.85
CA PRO A 230 12.46 -19.16 -4.50
C PRO A 230 11.14 -19.65 -3.91
N ALA A 231 10.13 -19.87 -4.75
CA ALA A 231 9.07 -20.77 -4.32
C ALA A 231 9.78 -22.07 -3.92
N PRO A 232 9.41 -22.71 -2.78
CA PRO A 232 10.07 -23.93 -2.34
C PRO A 232 10.18 -24.88 -3.54
N SER A 233 11.40 -25.08 -4.00
CA SER A 233 11.68 -25.71 -5.28
C SER A 233 11.04 -27.09 -5.28
N GLN A 234 10.14 -27.33 -6.24
CA GLN A 234 9.32 -28.55 -6.42
C GLN A 234 8.08 -28.71 -5.51
N THR A 235 7.35 -27.64 -5.24
CA THR A 235 6.04 -27.77 -4.58
C THR A 235 4.95 -28.13 -5.60
N SER A 236 4.23 -29.22 -5.32
CA SER A 236 3.11 -29.72 -6.09
C SER A 236 1.99 -28.66 -6.17
N GLU A 237 1.04 -28.82 -7.09
CA GLU A 237 -0.16 -27.96 -7.13
C GLU A 237 -0.87 -27.87 -5.76
N ASP A 238 -0.73 -28.90 -4.93
CA ASP A 238 -1.37 -29.04 -3.64
C ASP A 238 -0.71 -28.12 -2.61
N ASP A 239 0.61 -28.00 -2.67
CA ASP A 239 1.36 -27.10 -1.81
C ASP A 239 1.07 -25.62 -2.13
N PHE A 240 0.79 -25.30 -3.40
CA PHE A 240 0.32 -23.96 -3.79
C PHE A 240 -1.05 -23.64 -3.22
N ILE A 241 -1.97 -24.61 -3.25
CA ILE A 241 -3.29 -24.47 -2.65
C ILE A 241 -3.13 -24.27 -1.14
N VAL A 242 -2.33 -25.09 -0.47
CA VAL A 242 -2.05 -25.00 0.97
C VAL A 242 -1.46 -23.63 1.34
N PHE A 243 -0.48 -23.12 0.57
CA PHE A 243 0.13 -21.82 0.81
C PHE A 243 -0.91 -20.69 0.79
N TRP A 244 -1.75 -20.62 -0.24
CA TRP A 244 -2.75 -19.56 -0.34
C TRP A 244 -3.91 -19.74 0.64
N VAL A 245 -4.22 -20.97 1.04
CA VAL A 245 -5.16 -21.23 2.13
C VAL A 245 -4.62 -20.63 3.43
N ARG A 246 -3.34 -20.88 3.78
CA ARG A 246 -2.69 -20.27 4.95
C ARG A 246 -2.70 -18.75 4.87
N GLU A 247 -2.31 -18.17 3.74
CA GLU A 247 -2.30 -16.70 3.53
C GLU A 247 -3.69 -16.08 3.71
N TRP A 248 -4.74 -16.78 3.26
CA TRP A 248 -6.12 -16.33 3.46
C TRP A 248 -6.47 -16.28 4.95
N PHE A 249 -6.12 -17.31 5.72
CA PHE A 249 -6.39 -17.37 7.16
C PHE A 249 -5.58 -16.37 8.00
N GLU A 250 -4.38 -15.99 7.57
CA GLU A 250 -3.59 -14.92 8.21
C GLU A 250 -4.30 -13.56 8.13
N ARG A 251 -5.06 -13.32 7.06
CA ARG A 251 -5.78 -12.05 6.82
C ARG A 251 -7.24 -12.10 7.25
N ALA A 252 -7.83 -13.29 7.26
CA ALA A 252 -9.21 -13.50 7.64
C ALA A 252 -9.41 -13.20 9.14
N GLN A 253 -10.53 -12.58 9.47
CA GLN A 253 -10.86 -12.26 10.86
C GLN A 253 -11.60 -13.41 11.54
N VAL A 254 -11.42 -13.55 12.85
CA VAL A 254 -12.24 -14.45 13.66
C VAL A 254 -13.67 -13.93 13.66
N ALA A 255 -14.58 -14.70 13.09
CA ALA A 255 -15.99 -14.37 12.97
C ALA A 255 -16.68 -14.48 14.32
N THR A 256 -17.27 -13.37 14.78
CA THR A 256 -18.09 -13.33 16.00
C THR A 256 -19.58 -13.41 15.67
N ALA A 257 -19.95 -13.07 14.43
CA ALA A 257 -21.29 -13.14 13.90
C ALA A 257 -21.32 -13.81 12.51
N LYS A 258 -22.52 -14.24 12.09
CA LYS A 258 -22.75 -14.92 10.79
C LYS A 258 -22.27 -14.12 9.59
N LYS A 259 -22.46 -12.80 9.62
CA LYS A 259 -22.09 -11.90 8.52
C LYS A 259 -20.58 -11.86 8.31
N ASP A 260 -19.81 -12.10 9.37
CA ASP A 260 -18.35 -12.04 9.35
C ASP A 260 -17.75 -13.27 8.64
N LEU A 261 -18.48 -14.39 8.59
CA LEU A 261 -18.09 -15.61 7.86
C LEU A 261 -17.90 -15.40 6.35
N ALA A 262 -18.41 -14.30 5.79
CA ALA A 262 -18.12 -13.94 4.40
C ALA A 262 -16.62 -13.68 4.17
N HIS A 263 -15.91 -13.20 5.19
CA HIS A 263 -14.50 -12.80 5.11
C HIS A 263 -13.67 -13.34 6.29
N GLY A 264 -14.17 -14.38 6.97
CA GLY A 264 -13.67 -14.80 8.27
C GLY A 264 -13.89 -16.28 8.55
N TYR A 265 -13.49 -16.71 9.74
CA TYR A 265 -13.58 -18.10 10.19
C TYR A 265 -14.00 -18.19 11.66
N ILE A 266 -14.53 -19.33 12.08
CA ILE A 266 -14.88 -19.62 13.48
C ILE A 266 -13.88 -20.62 14.04
N VAL A 267 -13.37 -20.38 15.25
CA VAL A 267 -12.54 -21.37 15.97
C VAL A 267 -13.42 -22.23 16.85
N ARG A 268 -13.35 -23.55 16.71
CA ARG A 268 -14.08 -24.50 17.57
C ARG A 268 -13.38 -25.86 17.60
N ASN A 269 -13.30 -26.49 18.77
CA ASN A 269 -12.72 -27.82 18.96
C ASN A 269 -11.30 -27.98 18.39
N GLY A 270 -10.48 -26.93 18.38
CA GLY A 270 -9.12 -26.96 17.79
C GLY A 270 -9.09 -26.83 16.26
N TYR A 271 -10.18 -26.38 15.64
CA TYR A 271 -10.28 -26.18 14.20
C TYR A 271 -10.72 -24.76 13.84
N ARG A 272 -10.25 -24.29 12.69
CA ARG A 272 -10.70 -23.05 12.05
C ARG A 272 -11.69 -23.37 10.93
N TYR A 273 -12.95 -23.04 11.14
CA TYR A 273 -14.07 -23.33 10.26
C TYR A 273 -14.41 -22.14 9.35
N PHE A 274 -14.53 -22.39 8.05
CA PHE A 274 -14.76 -21.38 7.02
C PHE A 274 -15.85 -21.81 6.02
N VAL A 275 -16.24 -20.89 5.15
CA VAL A 275 -17.19 -21.12 4.06
C VAL A 275 -16.41 -21.43 2.78
N GLN A 276 -16.55 -22.65 2.25
CA GLN A 276 -15.75 -23.12 1.10
C GLN A 276 -15.87 -22.20 -0.12
N SER A 277 -17.06 -21.70 -0.43
CA SER A 277 -17.27 -20.82 -1.59
C SER A 277 -16.45 -19.53 -1.50
N GLN A 278 -16.21 -19.01 -0.29
CA GLN A 278 -15.43 -17.78 -0.08
C GLN A 278 -13.94 -18.05 -0.28
N LEU A 279 -13.44 -19.17 0.25
CA LEU A 279 -12.06 -19.57 0.04
C LEU A 279 -11.80 -19.89 -1.44
N LEU A 280 -12.72 -20.58 -2.11
CA LEU A 280 -12.62 -20.84 -3.55
C LEU A 280 -12.61 -19.55 -4.37
N ALA A 281 -13.43 -18.56 -4.04
CA ALA A 281 -13.41 -17.26 -4.70
C ALA A 281 -12.07 -16.55 -4.51
N HIS A 282 -11.51 -16.60 -3.30
CA HIS A 282 -10.19 -16.05 -3.01
C HIS A 282 -9.09 -16.77 -3.81
N LEU A 283 -9.04 -18.10 -3.75
CA LEU A 283 -8.05 -18.91 -4.46
C LEU A 283 -8.15 -18.72 -5.97
N SER A 284 -9.35 -18.68 -6.52
CA SER A 284 -9.55 -18.44 -7.96
C SER A 284 -9.02 -17.07 -8.39
N ASN A 285 -9.18 -16.04 -7.54
CA ASN A 285 -8.65 -14.71 -7.81
C ASN A 285 -7.11 -14.67 -7.70
N LYS A 286 -6.52 -15.38 -6.72
CA LYS A 286 -5.07 -15.43 -6.51
C LYS A 286 -4.34 -16.24 -7.56
N LEU A 287 -4.85 -17.43 -7.87
CA LEU A 287 -4.24 -18.36 -8.81
C LEU A 287 -4.61 -18.09 -10.26
N LYS A 288 -5.54 -17.14 -10.52
CA LYS A 288 -6.01 -16.77 -11.87
C LYS A 288 -6.53 -17.94 -12.70
N ARG A 289 -6.91 -19.03 -12.03
CA ARG A 289 -7.54 -20.23 -12.59
C ARG A 289 -8.65 -20.71 -11.66
N ALA A 290 -9.68 -21.33 -12.22
CA ALA A 290 -10.73 -21.92 -11.41
C ALA A 290 -10.23 -23.21 -10.74
N ILE A 291 -10.33 -23.27 -9.41
CA ILE A 291 -10.15 -24.52 -8.66
C ILE A 291 -11.54 -25.11 -8.40
N SER A 292 -11.72 -26.40 -8.67
CA SER A 292 -12.96 -27.08 -8.33
C SER A 292 -13.08 -27.27 -6.81
N ALA A 293 -14.31 -27.25 -6.30
CA ALA A 293 -14.58 -27.54 -4.90
C ALA A 293 -14.02 -28.91 -4.47
N SER A 294 -14.12 -29.91 -5.35
CA SER A 294 -13.56 -31.24 -5.12
C SER A 294 -12.04 -31.22 -4.99
N ARG A 295 -11.33 -30.47 -5.85
CA ARG A 295 -9.87 -30.39 -5.78
C ARG A 295 -9.40 -29.73 -4.50
N LEU A 296 -10.05 -28.65 -4.08
CA LEU A 296 -9.72 -28.00 -2.81
C LEU A 296 -9.90 -28.98 -1.63
N VAL A 297 -11.01 -29.73 -1.61
CA VAL A 297 -11.26 -30.70 -0.52
C VAL A 297 -10.21 -31.80 -0.52
N GLN A 298 -9.88 -32.40 -1.66
CA GLN A 298 -8.85 -33.43 -1.76
C GLN A 298 -7.50 -32.97 -1.19
N VAL A 299 -7.10 -31.74 -1.50
CA VAL A 299 -5.86 -31.18 -0.97
C VAL A 299 -5.91 -30.96 0.53
N LEU A 300 -7.06 -30.55 1.06
CA LEU A 300 -7.22 -30.27 2.49
C LEU A 300 -7.43 -31.56 3.31
N GLU A 301 -7.98 -32.62 2.72
CA GLU A 301 -8.18 -33.94 3.35
C GLU A 301 -6.87 -34.52 3.89
N SER A 302 -5.77 -34.40 3.13
CA SER A 302 -4.46 -34.85 3.59
C SER A 302 -3.92 -34.08 4.80
N TYR A 303 -4.56 -32.96 5.18
CA TYR A 303 -4.19 -32.15 6.35
C TYR A 303 -5.26 -32.20 7.46
N GLY A 304 -6.08 -33.25 7.50
CA GLY A 304 -7.06 -33.45 8.57
C GLY A 304 -8.30 -32.58 8.44
N TYR A 305 -8.69 -32.21 7.22
CA TYR A 305 -9.93 -31.51 6.93
C TYR A 305 -11.16 -32.22 7.52
N GLN A 306 -12.13 -31.43 7.98
CA GLN A 306 -13.42 -31.95 8.42
C GLN A 306 -14.59 -31.03 8.07
N ASP A 307 -15.77 -31.60 7.99
CA ASP A 307 -17.02 -30.86 7.84
C ASP A 307 -17.73 -30.69 9.18
N LEU A 308 -18.27 -29.49 9.40
CA LEU A 308 -19.15 -29.19 10.52
C LEU A 308 -20.49 -28.70 9.99
N ASN A 309 -21.51 -29.53 10.15
CA ASN A 309 -22.90 -29.12 9.95
C ASN A 309 -23.39 -28.42 11.21
N THR A 310 -23.59 -27.10 11.11
CA THR A 310 -24.04 -26.28 12.24
C THR A 310 -25.20 -25.40 11.83
N ARG A 311 -25.93 -24.87 12.82
CA ARG A 311 -26.90 -23.80 12.60
C ARG A 311 -26.26 -22.50 13.04
N VAL A 312 -26.04 -21.60 12.07
CA VAL A 312 -25.63 -20.22 12.37
C VAL A 312 -26.87 -19.34 12.29
N SER A 313 -27.31 -18.86 13.45
CA SER A 313 -28.63 -18.25 13.69
C SER A 313 -29.76 -19.25 13.40
N SER A 314 -30.43 -19.17 12.24
CA SER A 314 -31.60 -19.99 11.90
C SER A 314 -31.46 -20.90 10.68
N LYS A 315 -30.34 -20.83 9.93
CA LYS A 315 -30.10 -21.66 8.75
C LYS A 315 -29.05 -22.72 9.04
N ALA A 316 -29.32 -23.96 8.62
CA ALA A 316 -28.31 -25.01 8.54
C ALA A 316 -27.23 -24.59 7.53
N MET A 317 -25.98 -24.78 7.91
CA MET A 317 -24.83 -24.39 7.13
C MET A 317 -23.74 -25.46 7.30
N ARG A 318 -23.14 -25.86 6.19
CA ARG A 318 -21.95 -26.69 6.17
C ARG A 318 -20.74 -25.78 6.23
N LEU A 319 -19.93 -25.94 7.28
CA LEU A 319 -18.64 -25.29 7.42
C LEU A 319 -17.54 -26.31 7.20
N HIS A 320 -16.42 -25.82 6.69
CA HIS A 320 -15.26 -26.61 6.33
C HIS A 320 -14.15 -26.24 7.33
N GLY A 321 -13.53 -27.22 7.97
CA GLY A 321 -12.61 -27.00 9.08
C GLY A 321 -11.22 -27.53 8.80
N LEU A 322 -10.21 -26.76 9.16
CA LEU A 322 -8.81 -27.18 9.21
C LEU A 322 -8.30 -27.15 10.65
N PRO A 323 -7.51 -28.15 11.08
CA PRO A 323 -6.99 -28.19 12.45
C PRO A 323 -5.99 -27.04 12.67
N GLU A 324 -5.79 -26.62 13.91
CA GLU A 324 -4.83 -25.56 14.23
C GLU A 324 -3.39 -25.92 13.80
N SER A 325 -3.03 -27.20 13.86
CA SER A 325 -1.74 -27.72 13.40
C SER A 325 -1.46 -27.43 11.93
N PHE A 326 -2.49 -27.30 11.09
CA PHE A 326 -2.32 -26.92 9.68
C PHE A 326 -1.64 -25.55 9.50
N PHE A 327 -1.79 -24.65 10.47
CA PHE A 327 -1.29 -23.27 10.42
C PHE A 327 0.07 -23.09 11.09
N GLU A 328 0.64 -24.15 11.67
CA GLU A 328 1.98 -24.11 12.26
C GLU A 328 3.06 -24.16 11.17
N GLN A 329 4.18 -23.45 11.37
CA GLN A 329 5.28 -23.42 10.41
C GLN A 329 5.87 -24.82 10.24
N GLY A 330 5.88 -25.32 9.00
CA GLY A 330 6.43 -26.65 8.68
C GLY A 330 5.45 -27.82 8.78
N ALA A 331 4.15 -27.56 9.03
CA ALA A 331 3.16 -28.64 9.07
C ALA A 331 3.09 -29.38 7.72
N MET A 332 3.46 -30.66 7.77
CA MET A 332 3.28 -31.66 6.72
C MET A 332 1.95 -32.40 6.96
N PRO A 333 1.34 -33.01 5.92
CA PRO A 333 0.24 -33.94 6.14
C PRO A 333 0.69 -35.00 7.17
N PRO A 334 -0.15 -35.40 8.14
CA PRO A 334 0.17 -36.54 8.99
C PRO A 334 0.58 -37.69 8.07
N SER A 335 1.79 -38.21 8.27
CA SER A 335 2.25 -39.39 7.55
C SER A 335 1.20 -40.46 7.76
N GLU A 336 0.61 -40.98 6.67
CA GLU A 336 -0.14 -42.22 6.75
C GLU A 336 0.82 -43.22 7.41
N GLU A 337 0.57 -43.56 8.68
CA GLU A 337 1.10 -44.79 9.24
C GLU A 337 0.53 -45.89 8.36
N VAL A 338 1.31 -46.28 7.35
CA VAL A 338 1.06 -47.51 6.61
C VAL A 338 0.98 -48.58 7.68
N PRO A 339 -0.18 -49.24 7.88
CA PRO A 339 -0.22 -50.38 8.77
C PRO A 339 0.83 -51.35 8.23
N ASP A 340 1.81 -51.72 9.06
CA ASP A 340 2.78 -52.77 8.74
C ASP A 340 2.00 -54.04 8.37
N LEU A 341 1.71 -54.19 7.08
CA LEU A 341 1.02 -55.33 6.48
C LEU A 341 2.04 -56.33 5.91
N PHE A 342 3.26 -56.31 6.46
CA PHE A 342 4.30 -57.30 6.23
C PHE A 342 5.06 -57.59 7.54
N THR A 343 4.37 -58.12 8.54
CA THR A 343 4.98 -59.21 9.32
C THR A 343 4.71 -60.51 8.57
N GLU A 344 5.52 -60.79 7.56
CA GLU A 344 5.81 -62.17 7.18
C GLU A 344 6.47 -62.81 8.39
N THR A 345 5.67 -63.53 9.19
CA THR A 345 6.22 -64.57 10.06
C THR A 345 6.79 -65.65 9.15
N ASP A 346 8.09 -65.57 8.92
CA ASP A 346 8.94 -66.67 8.51
C ASP A 346 8.78 -67.81 9.55
N ASN A 347 7.80 -68.67 9.31
CA ASN A 347 7.79 -70.02 9.86
C ASN A 347 8.84 -70.81 9.08
N ASN A 348 10.09 -70.72 9.54
CA ASN A 348 11.16 -71.57 9.09
C ASN A 348 11.10 -72.89 9.88
N PRO A 349 10.71 -74.04 9.29
CA PRO A 349 10.80 -75.31 9.98
C PRO A 349 12.27 -75.75 10.05
N THR A 350 12.74 -75.94 11.28
CA THR A 350 14.03 -76.54 11.63
C THR A 350 14.19 -77.91 10.98
N VAL A 351 14.99 -78.00 9.92
CA VAL A 351 15.47 -79.28 9.36
C VAL A 351 16.76 -79.65 10.09
N PRO A 352 16.86 -80.83 10.73
CA PRO A 352 18.08 -81.28 11.38
C PRO A 352 19.14 -81.73 10.35
N PRO A 353 20.43 -81.62 10.69
CA PRO A 353 21.51 -81.98 9.77
C PRO A 353 21.57 -83.50 9.52
N PRO A 354 21.97 -83.95 8.31
CA PRO A 354 22.19 -85.36 8.03
C PRO A 354 23.49 -85.84 8.68
N THR A 355 23.36 -86.84 9.54
CA THR A 355 24.44 -87.75 9.94
C THR A 355 24.76 -88.69 8.77
N THR A 356 25.92 -88.54 8.15
CA THR A 356 26.53 -89.57 7.31
C THR A 356 27.43 -90.44 8.17
N ASP A 357 26.93 -91.62 8.53
CA ASP A 357 27.76 -92.77 8.86
C ASP A 357 28.29 -93.39 7.55
N GLU A 358 29.62 -93.45 7.47
CA GLU A 358 30.41 -94.64 7.11
C GLU A 358 29.87 -95.66 6.08
N PHE A 359 30.62 -95.82 4.97
CA PHE A 359 31.28 -97.05 4.48
C PHE A 359 31.30 -97.20 2.93
N MET A 360 32.51 -97.53 2.43
CA MET A 360 32.86 -98.51 1.36
C MET A 360 31.94 -98.60 0.12
N ILE A 361 32.41 -98.48 -1.13
CA ILE A 361 33.58 -99.06 -1.82
C ILE A 361 33.97 -98.14 -2.98
#